data_AF-A0A924G3A7-F1
#
_entry.id   AF-A0A924G3A7-F1
#
_cell.length_a   1.000
_cell.length_b   1.000
_cell.length_c   1.000
_cell.angle_alpha   90.00
_cell.angle_beta   90.00
_cell.angle_gamma   90.00
#
_symmetry.space_group_name_H-M   'P 1'
#
loop_
_entity.id
_entity.type
_entity.pdbx_description
1 polymer ?
#
loop_
_entity_poly.entity_id
_entity_poly.type
_entity_poly.pdbx_seq_one_letter_code
_entity_poly.pdbx_strand_id
1 'polypeptide(L)' 'MDELVQKLTAEAGLTAEQAQKAIATIAAFVKEKFPMLGGAVDNIFGPGSKD' A
#
# COMPACT_ATOMS: atom_id res chain seq x y z
N MET A 1 0.84 0.61 7.91
CA MET A 1 1.69 0.88 6.72
C MET A 1 3.15 0.54 6.98
N ASP A 2 3.71 0.92 8.12
CA ASP A 2 5.12 0.68 8.45
C ASP A 2 5.49 -0.81 8.56
N GLU A 3 4.63 -1.64 9.15
CA GLU A 3 4.83 -3.10 9.20
C GLU A 3 4.92 -3.73 7.80
N LEU A 4 4.06 -3.29 6.87
CA LEU A 4 4.07 -3.78 5.49
C LEU A 4 5.33 -3.34 4.75
N VAL A 5 5.78 -2.10 4.97
CA VAL A 5 7.06 -1.61 4.43
C VAL A 5 8.20 -2.45 4.98
N GLN A 6 8.26 -2.68 6.30
CA GLN A 6 9.29 -3.53 6.92
C GLN A 6 9.28 -4.94 6.31
N LYS A 7 8.11 -5.56 6.16
CA LYS A 7 7.97 -6.88 5.54
C LYS A 7 8.48 -6.90 4.11
N LEU A 8 8.16 -5.90 3.29
CA LEU A 8 8.65 -5.77 1.92
C LEU A 8 10.16 -5.55 1.85
N THR A 9 10.72 -4.76 2.77
CA THR A 9 12.19 -4.58 2.83
C THR A 9 12.91 -5.85 3.26
N ALA A 10 12.37 -6.58 4.24
CA ALA A 10 12.99 -7.77 4.81
C ALA A 10 12.85 -9.01 3.90
N GLU A 11 11.68 -9.22 3.31
CA GLU A 11 11.38 -10.44 2.55
C GLU A 11 11.58 -10.27 1.05
N ALA A 12 11.33 -9.08 0.50
CA ALA A 12 11.46 -8.82 -0.94
C ALA A 12 12.72 -7.99 -1.29
N GLY A 13 13.52 -7.59 -0.30
CA GLY A 13 14.77 -6.86 -0.51
C GLY A 13 14.60 -5.46 -1.10
N LEU A 14 13.40 -4.88 -0.98
CA LEU A 14 13.12 -3.53 -1.48
C LEU A 14 13.74 -2.46 -0.57
N THR A 15 14.11 -1.32 -1.15
CA THR A 15 14.34 -0.12 -0.34
C THR A 15 13.00 0.38 0.23
N ALA A 16 13.05 1.20 1.29
CA ALA A 16 11.84 1.79 1.87
C ALA A 16 11.02 2.58 0.83
N GLU A 17 11.68 3.34 -0.04
CA GLU A 17 11.03 4.09 -1.13
C GLU A 17 10.38 3.15 -2.16
N GLN A 18 11.05 2.08 -2.56
CA GLN A 18 10.50 1.08 -3.47
C GLN A 18 9.29 0.36 -2.86
N ALA A 19 9.34 0.03 -1.57
CA ALA A 19 8.22 -0.59 -0.86
C ALA A 19 6.99 0.33 -0.83
N GLN A 20 7.17 1.61 -0.49
CA GLN A 20 6.08 2.60 -0.54
C GLN A 20 5.46 2.71 -1.93
N LYS A 21 6.30 2.77 -2.97
CA LYS A 21 5.85 2.85 -4.37
C LYS A 21 5.13 1.58 -4.82
N ALA A 22 5.60 0.40 -4.40
CA ALA A 22 4.96 -0.87 -4.68
C ALA A 22 3.56 -0.93 -4.08
N ILE A 23 3.41 -0.54 -2.81
CA ILE A 23 2.11 -0.51 -2.13
C ILE A 23 1.15 0.44 -2.84
N ALA A 24 1.59 1.66 -3.18
CA ALA A 24 0.77 2.63 -3.91
C ALA A 24 0.32 2.10 -5.28
N THR A 25 1.22 1.42 -6.00
CA THR A 25 0.93 0.82 -7.31
C THR A 25 -0.11 -0.29 -7.20
N ILE A 26 0.03 -1.18 -6.21
CA ILE A 26 -0.92 -2.25 -5.94
C ILE A 26 -2.29 -1.69 -5.54
N ALA A 27 -2.32 -0.68 -4.65
CA ALA A 27 -3.57 -0.03 -4.24
C ALA A 27 -4.30 0.61 -5.43
N ALA A 28 -3.57 1.29 -6.33
CA ALA A 28 -4.14 1.85 -7.55
C ALA A 28 -4.69 0.75 -8.48
N PHE A 29 -3.93 -0.32 -8.69
CA PHE A 29 -4.34 -1.45 -9.52
C PHE A 29 -5.59 -2.14 -8.99
N VAL A 30 -5.66 -2.41 -7.69
CA VAL A 30 -6.83 -3.04 -7.06
C VAL A 30 -8.06 -2.14 -7.18
N LYS A 31 -7.91 -0.81 -7.02
CA LYS A 31 -9.03 0.13 -7.21
C LYS A 31 -9.54 0.16 -8.65
N GLU A 32 -8.64 0.08 -9.62
CA GLU A 32 -9.01 0.01 -11.03
C GLU A 32 -9.76 -1.30 -11.35
N LYS A 33 -9.28 -2.44 -10.85
CA LYS A 33 -9.87 -3.76 -11.15
C LYS A 33 -11.11 -4.08 -10.32
N PHE A 34 -11.19 -3.56 -9.11
CA PHE A 34 -12.25 -3.84 -8.15
C PHE A 34 -12.78 -2.53 -7.53
N PRO A 35 -13.51 -1.70 -8.31
CA PRO A 35 -13.99 -0.39 -7.83
C PRO A 35 -14.82 -0.46 -6.55
N MET A 36 -15.56 -1.56 -6.36
CA MET A 36 -16.34 -1.84 -5.15
C MET A 36 -15.50 -1.90 -3.86
N LEU A 37 -14.20 -2.19 -3.96
CA LEU A 37 -13.28 -2.23 -2.82
C LEU A 37 -12.60 -0.87 -2.57
N GLY A 38 -12.86 0.15 -3.39
CA GLY A 38 -12.11 1.41 -3.37
C GLY A 38 -12.04 2.08 -2.00
N GLY A 39 -13.18 2.23 -1.32
CA GLY A 39 -13.22 2.82 0.02
C GLY A 39 -12.43 2.01 1.08
N ALA A 40 -12.44 0.68 0.98
CA ALA A 40 -11.67 -0.17 1.89
C ALA A 40 -10.16 -0.07 1.61
N VAL A 41 -9.77 -0.02 0.33
CA VAL A 41 -8.37 0.19 -0.08
C VAL A 41 -7.89 1.56 0.38
N ASP A 42 -8.70 2.60 0.28
CA ASP A 42 -8.36 3.93 0.77
C ASP A 42 -8.23 3.98 2.30
N ASN A 43 -9.04 3.22 3.04
CA ASN A 43 -8.88 3.10 4.50
C ASN A 43 -7.58 2.38 4.90
N ILE A 44 -7.12 1.41 4.13
CA ILE A 44 -5.94 0.58 4.44
C ILE A 44 -4.64 1.24 3.96
N PHE A 45 -4.66 1.79 2.75
CA PHE A 45 -3.48 2.27 2.03
C PHE A 45 -3.50 3.78 1.76
N GLY A 46 -4.59 4.47 2.11
CA GLY A 46 -4.63 5.93 2.05
C GLY A 46 -3.61 6.54 3.01
N PRO A 47 -3.21 7.80 2.76
CA PRO A 47 -2.45 8.57 3.74
C PRO A 47 -3.31 8.61 5.00
N GLY A 48 -2.91 7.84 6.01
CA GLY A 48 -3.74 7.58 7.18
C GLY A 48 -4.33 8.86 7.75
N SER A 49 -5.60 8.77 8.16
CA SER A 49 -6.18 9.62 9.19
C SER A 49 -5.09 9.89 10.23
N LYS A 50 -4.66 11.15 10.28
CA LYS A 50 -3.83 11.66 11.36
C LYS A 50 -4.70 11.65 12.61
N ASP A 51 -4.57 10.61 13.41
CA ASP A 51 -4.81 10.68 14.85
C ASP A 51 -3.61 10.01 15.55
#